data_AF-A0A9E3NA15-F1
#
_entry.id   AF-A0A9E3NA15-F1
#
_cell.length_a   1.000
_cell.length_b   1.000
_cell.length_c   1.000
_cell.angle_alpha   90.00
_cell.angle_beta   90.00
_cell.angle_gamma   90.00
#
_symmetry.space_group_name_H-M   'P 1'
#
loop_
_entity.id
_entity.type
_entity.pdbx_description
1 polymer ?
#
loop_
_entity_poly.entity_id
_entity_poly.type
_entity_poly.pdbx_seq_one_letter_code
_entity_poly.pdbx_strand_id
1 'polypeptide(L)'
;MTVAAFSRPETEDLKVLDVKPDRELESCNHLLDDHVALDRFYEDNGYLLLRGVLDPGSVAEARDAMLAVAARLGMTSPGDPEGKWTGGSFGGGMEESDLYAGIAARLIEHPTNLAVMEKVLGEPACAVPIVQYRTYPPNGPITSVHQDGFYSPGIQDYKPVWISLTPCSRAMGGLALAVGQNKRGYFHNVA
;
A
#
# COMPACT_ATOMS: atom_id res chain seq x y z
N MET A 1 12.41 -22.97 13.37
CA MET A 1 11.13 -23.71 13.35
C MET A 1 10.69 -23.81 11.91
N THR A 2 10.48 -25.03 11.40
CA THR A 2 9.88 -25.22 10.07
C THR A 2 8.42 -24.85 10.16
N VAL A 3 8.03 -23.72 9.54
CA VAL A 3 6.62 -23.40 9.35
C VAL A 3 6.06 -24.52 8.48
N ALA A 4 5.13 -25.30 9.02
CA ALA A 4 4.42 -26.28 8.22
C ALA A 4 3.77 -25.54 7.05
N ALA A 5 4.03 -25.99 5.82
CA ALA A 5 3.33 -25.45 4.67
C ALA A 5 1.82 -25.58 4.92
N PHE A 6 1.12 -24.44 4.93
CA PHE A 6 -0.33 -24.42 5.07
C PHE A 6 -0.94 -25.00 3.78
N SER A 7 -1.07 -26.32 3.73
CA SER A 7 -1.73 -27.02 2.62
C SER A 7 -3.23 -26.75 2.71
N ARG A 8 -3.77 -26.00 1.74
CA ARG A 8 -5.20 -25.70 1.61
C ARG A 8 -5.74 -26.19 0.25
N PRO A 9 -5.76 -27.50 -0.01
CA PRO A 9 -6.13 -28.05 -1.33
C PRO A 9 -7.55 -27.66 -1.78
N GLU A 10 -8.42 -27.25 -0.86
CA GLU A 10 -9.76 -26.72 -1.11
C GLU A 10 -9.80 -25.28 -1.63
N THR A 11 -8.68 -24.58 -1.60
CA THR A 11 -8.57 -23.18 -2.01
C THR A 11 -8.64 -23.05 -3.53
N GLU A 12 -9.40 -22.06 -4.02
CA GLU A 12 -9.51 -21.76 -5.44
C GLU A 12 -8.24 -21.12 -6.00
N ASP A 13 -7.91 -21.41 -7.26
CA ASP A 13 -6.82 -20.73 -7.97
C ASP A 13 -7.22 -19.30 -8.35
N LEU A 14 -6.28 -18.38 -8.17
CA LEU A 14 -6.48 -17.00 -8.56
C LEU A 14 -6.47 -16.86 -10.09
N LYS A 15 -7.58 -16.38 -10.65
CA LYS A 15 -7.70 -16.09 -12.09
C LYS A 15 -7.17 -14.70 -12.43
N VAL A 16 -5.85 -14.54 -12.36
CA VAL A 16 -5.17 -13.23 -12.54
C VAL A 16 -5.61 -12.50 -13.81
N LEU A 17 -5.78 -13.22 -14.93
CA LEU A 17 -6.16 -12.64 -16.23
C LEU A 17 -7.59 -12.07 -16.28
N ASP A 18 -8.45 -12.47 -15.35
CA ASP A 18 -9.83 -11.99 -15.27
C ASP A 18 -9.93 -10.66 -14.50
N VAL A 19 -8.87 -10.27 -13.77
CA VAL A 19 -8.86 -9.04 -12.96
C VAL A 19 -8.56 -7.85 -13.87
N LYS A 20 -9.59 -7.03 -14.11
CA LYS A 20 -9.51 -5.83 -14.96
C LYS A 20 -10.09 -4.63 -14.22
N PRO A 21 -9.33 -3.52 -14.07
CA PRO A 21 -9.88 -2.30 -13.47
C PRO A 21 -11.03 -1.76 -14.32
N ASP A 22 -12.22 -1.63 -13.73
CA ASP A 22 -13.44 -1.20 -14.43
C ASP A 22 -14.03 0.12 -13.90
N ARG A 23 -13.65 0.52 -12.67
CA ARG A 23 -14.14 1.73 -12.00
C ARG A 23 -13.10 2.37 -11.08
N GLU A 24 -13.42 3.57 -10.61
CA GLU A 24 -12.72 4.21 -9.50
C GLU A 24 -13.25 3.69 -8.16
N LEU A 25 -12.39 3.65 -7.15
CA LEU A 25 -12.79 3.32 -5.77
C LEU A 25 -13.64 4.45 -5.18
N GLU A 26 -14.64 4.07 -4.39
CA GLU A 26 -15.47 5.01 -3.65
C GLU A 26 -14.71 5.56 -2.44
N SER A 27 -14.73 6.87 -2.26
CA SER A 27 -14.14 7.50 -1.08
C SER A 27 -15.11 7.43 0.10
N CYS A 28 -14.63 6.91 1.22
CA CYS A 28 -15.40 6.72 2.45
C CYS A 28 -15.04 7.74 3.55
N ASN A 29 -14.52 8.92 3.18
CA ASN A 29 -14.15 9.98 4.13
C ASN A 29 -15.28 10.36 5.09
N HIS A 30 -16.53 10.34 4.61
CA HIS A 30 -17.71 10.68 5.39
C HIS A 30 -18.03 9.68 6.51
N LEU A 31 -17.39 8.51 6.52
CA LEU A 31 -17.54 7.47 7.55
C LEU A 31 -16.44 7.52 8.62
N LEU A 32 -15.43 8.40 8.50
CA LEU A 32 -14.22 8.33 9.32
C LEU A 32 -14.46 8.51 10.83
N ASP A 33 -15.52 9.23 11.21
CA ASP A 33 -15.91 9.46 12.61
C ASP A 33 -17.01 8.51 13.10
N ASP A 34 -17.41 7.53 12.28
CA ASP A 34 -18.36 6.46 12.63
C ASP A 34 -17.70 5.09 12.40
N HIS A 35 -17.02 4.58 13.44
CA HIS A 35 -16.27 3.33 13.36
C HIS A 35 -17.16 2.14 12.94
N VAL A 36 -18.41 2.08 13.40
CA VAL A 36 -19.31 0.97 13.05
C VAL A 36 -19.68 1.00 11.57
N ALA A 37 -19.96 2.18 11.02
CA ALA A 37 -20.23 2.33 9.60
C ALA A 37 -18.98 2.09 8.74
N LEU A 38 -17.81 2.55 9.21
CA LEU A 38 -16.53 2.35 8.54
C LEU A 38 -16.14 0.87 8.47
N ASP A 39 -16.28 0.14 9.58
CA ASP A 39 -16.02 -1.29 9.65
C ASP A 39 -16.97 -2.08 8.76
N ARG A 40 -18.27 -1.75 8.77
CA ARG A 40 -19.23 -2.36 7.84
C ARG A 40 -18.87 -2.13 6.37
N PHE A 41 -18.45 -0.92 6.01
CA PHE A 41 -18.00 -0.62 4.65
C PHE A 41 -16.76 -1.45 4.30
N TYR A 42 -15.78 -1.53 5.19
CA TYR A 42 -14.58 -2.34 5.01
C TYR A 42 -14.93 -3.82 4.84
N GLU A 43 -15.80 -4.37 5.68
CA GLU A 43 -16.22 -5.76 5.58
C GLU A 43 -16.84 -6.01 4.20
N ASP A 44 -17.82 -5.21 3.78
CA ASP A 44 -18.53 -5.36 2.52
C ASP A 44 -17.66 -5.19 1.26
N ASN A 45 -16.66 -4.31 1.31
CA ASN A 45 -15.90 -3.91 0.12
C ASN A 45 -14.44 -4.37 0.11
N GLY A 46 -13.86 -4.68 1.27
CA GLY A 46 -12.46 -5.08 1.44
C GLY A 46 -11.44 -3.94 1.32
N TYR A 47 -11.88 -2.68 1.39
CA TYR A 47 -10.99 -1.52 1.33
C TYR A 47 -11.58 -0.30 2.02
N LEU A 48 -10.72 0.68 2.31
CA LEU A 48 -11.09 2.04 2.72
C LEU A 48 -10.26 3.04 1.90
N LEU A 49 -10.92 3.94 1.16
CA LEU A 49 -10.25 5.02 0.46
C LEU A 49 -10.52 6.35 1.18
N LEU A 50 -9.48 6.85 1.84
CA LEU A 50 -9.50 8.09 2.59
C LEU A 50 -8.61 9.13 1.91
N ARG A 51 -9.18 10.28 1.57
CA ARG A 51 -8.51 11.36 0.83
C ARG A 51 -8.24 12.54 1.75
N GLY A 52 -7.01 13.05 1.74
CA GLY A 52 -6.65 14.27 2.49
C GLY A 52 -6.82 14.15 4.01
N VAL A 53 -6.67 12.94 4.56
CA VAL A 53 -6.80 12.67 6.00
C VAL A 53 -5.47 12.72 6.74
N LEU A 54 -4.35 12.58 6.02
CA LEU A 54 -3.01 12.65 6.60
C LEU A 54 -2.55 14.10 6.70
N ASP A 55 -1.66 14.38 7.65
CA ASP A 55 -0.98 15.66 7.78
C ASP A 55 -0.17 15.98 6.51
N PRO A 56 -0.45 17.10 5.80
CA PRO A 56 0.22 17.42 4.54
C PRO A 56 1.73 17.62 4.68
N GLY A 57 2.21 18.11 5.82
CA GLY A 57 3.63 18.33 6.08
C GLY A 57 4.38 17.01 6.19
N SER A 58 3.85 16.06 6.95
CA SER A 58 4.41 14.71 7.09
C SER A 58 4.46 13.96 5.76
N VAL A 59 3.42 14.11 4.92
CA VAL A 59 3.39 13.53 3.56
C VAL A 59 4.46 14.16 2.67
N ALA A 60 4.63 15.49 2.73
CA ALA A 60 5.66 16.19 1.99
C ALA A 60 7.07 15.79 2.44
N GLU A 61 7.31 15.64 3.75
CA GLU A 61 8.60 15.17 4.28
C GLU A 61 8.92 13.74 3.78
N ALA A 62 7.94 12.84 3.86
CA ALA A 62 8.11 11.46 3.37
C ALA A 62 8.37 11.42 1.86
N ARG A 63 7.65 12.23 1.07
CA ARG A 63 7.87 12.41 -0.37
C ARG A 63 9.31 12.87 -0.63
N ASP A 64 9.75 13.94 0.02
CA ASP A 64 11.06 14.54 -0.22
C ASP A 64 12.19 13.58 0.17
N ALA A 65 12.02 12.81 1.24
CA ALA A 65 12.95 11.76 1.63
C ALA A 65 13.05 10.65 0.57
N MET A 66 11.92 10.17 0.04
CA MET A 66 11.88 9.17 -1.04
C MET A 66 12.55 9.70 -2.32
N LEU A 67 12.26 10.95 -2.71
CA LEU A 67 12.85 11.58 -3.89
C LEU A 67 14.34 11.87 -3.74
N ALA A 68 14.82 12.17 -2.54
CA ALA A 68 16.25 12.31 -2.27
C ALA A 68 17.01 10.99 -2.51
N VAL A 69 16.43 9.86 -2.11
CA VAL A 69 17.00 8.53 -2.42
C VAL A 69 16.97 8.28 -3.93
N ALA A 70 15.84 8.54 -4.60
CA ALA A 70 15.75 8.39 -6.06
C ALA A 70 16.79 9.24 -6.81
N ALA A 71 17.02 10.48 -6.38
CA ALA A 71 18.04 11.37 -6.94
C ALA A 71 19.46 10.86 -6.69
N ARG A 72 19.75 10.33 -5.48
CA ARG A 72 21.04 9.69 -5.18
C ARG A 72 21.31 8.47 -6.06
N LEU A 73 20.25 7.75 -6.43
CA LEU A 73 20.31 6.61 -7.37
C LEU A 73 20.31 7.05 -8.84
N GLY A 74 20.29 8.35 -9.12
CA GLY A 74 20.32 8.90 -10.48
C GLY A 74 19.01 8.76 -11.25
N MET A 75 17.90 8.40 -10.58
CA MET A 75 16.60 8.23 -11.22
C MET A 75 15.89 9.56 -11.49
N THR A 76 16.11 10.56 -10.63
CA THR A 76 15.49 11.89 -10.68
C THR A 76 16.53 12.98 -10.49
N SER A 77 16.17 14.24 -10.79
CA SER A 77 17.02 15.39 -10.47
C SER A 77 16.95 15.75 -8.98
N PRO A 78 18.07 16.07 -8.31
CA PRO A 78 18.05 16.55 -6.93
C PRO A 78 17.15 17.78 -6.76
N GLY A 79 16.25 17.74 -5.78
CA GLY A 79 15.34 18.85 -5.47
C GLY A 79 14.17 19.02 -6.42
N ASP A 80 13.95 18.12 -7.39
CA ASP A 80 12.73 18.11 -8.21
C ASP A 80 11.54 17.62 -7.37
N PRO A 81 10.56 18.48 -7.02
CA PRO A 81 9.42 18.10 -6.19
C PRO A 81 8.43 17.17 -6.92
N GLU A 82 8.50 17.11 -8.26
CA GLU A 82 7.67 16.22 -9.06
C GLU A 82 8.32 14.85 -9.29
N GLY A 83 9.62 14.72 -8.97
CA GLY A 83 10.35 13.46 -9.09
C GLY A 83 10.39 12.91 -10.51
N LYS A 84 10.57 13.78 -11.51
CA LYS A 84 10.55 13.36 -12.92
C LYS A 84 11.69 12.39 -13.19
N TRP A 85 11.36 11.29 -13.83
CA TRP A 85 12.34 10.31 -14.25
C TRP A 85 13.27 10.91 -15.32
N THR A 86 14.57 10.83 -15.10
CA THR A 86 15.60 11.40 -15.97
C THR A 86 16.10 10.43 -17.05
N GLY A 87 15.54 9.22 -17.11
CA GLY A 87 16.08 8.12 -17.92
C GLY A 87 17.17 7.31 -17.21
N GLY A 88 17.43 7.60 -15.93
CA GLY A 88 18.41 6.85 -15.12
C GLY A 88 18.06 5.37 -14.97
N SER A 89 19.07 4.53 -14.80
CA SER A 89 18.92 3.08 -14.64
C SER A 89 18.10 2.74 -13.39
N PHE A 90 17.21 1.76 -13.52
CA PHE A 90 16.48 1.18 -12.39
C PHE A 90 16.96 -0.25 -12.15
N GLY A 91 17.59 -0.49 -11.00
CA GLY A 91 18.16 -1.79 -10.66
C GLY A 91 17.16 -2.84 -10.15
N GLY A 92 15.92 -2.43 -9.80
CA GLY A 92 14.95 -3.29 -9.13
C GLY A 92 15.35 -3.66 -7.69
N GLY A 93 14.42 -4.30 -6.96
CA GLY A 93 14.70 -4.88 -5.63
C GLY A 93 15.03 -3.86 -4.54
N MET A 94 14.54 -2.62 -4.67
CA MET A 94 14.82 -1.53 -3.75
C MET A 94 13.70 -1.35 -2.71
N GLU A 95 12.63 -2.12 -2.81
CA GLU A 95 11.41 -1.98 -2.02
C GLU A 95 11.63 -2.15 -0.53
N GLU A 96 12.65 -2.92 -0.13
CA GLU A 96 13.00 -3.18 1.26
C GLU A 96 14.39 -2.62 1.62
N SER A 97 14.92 -1.71 0.80
CA SER A 97 16.26 -1.16 1.00
C SER A 97 16.35 -0.27 2.24
N ASP A 98 17.43 -0.45 3.01
CA ASP A 98 17.79 0.41 4.15
C ASP A 98 17.95 1.88 3.79
N LEU A 99 18.11 2.23 2.51
CA LEU A 99 18.14 3.62 2.05
C LEU A 99 16.86 4.38 2.40
N TYR A 100 15.74 3.67 2.56
CA TYR A 100 14.44 4.23 2.90
C TYR A 100 14.08 4.06 4.38
N ALA A 101 14.99 3.53 5.21
CA ALA A 101 14.69 3.16 6.58
C ALA A 101 14.05 4.31 7.39
N GLY A 102 12.95 3.97 8.08
CA GLY A 102 12.23 4.88 8.98
C GLY A 102 11.35 5.93 8.30
N ILE A 103 11.33 6.05 6.96
CA ILE A 103 10.46 7.01 6.27
C ILE A 103 8.99 6.71 6.57
N ALA A 104 8.56 5.46 6.40
CA ALA A 104 7.17 5.07 6.65
C ALA A 104 6.80 5.15 8.14
N ALA A 105 7.71 4.78 9.04
CA ALA A 105 7.48 4.90 10.48
C ALA A 105 7.20 6.35 10.88
N ARG A 106 8.07 7.30 10.48
CA ARG A 106 7.84 8.73 10.75
C ARG A 106 6.52 9.24 10.18
N LEU A 107 6.13 8.78 8.99
CA LEU A 107 4.86 9.15 8.38
C LEU A 107 3.65 8.61 9.17
N ILE A 108 3.63 7.31 9.47
CA ILE A 108 2.49 6.67 10.13
C ILE A 108 2.38 7.10 11.60
N GLU A 109 3.50 7.23 12.30
CA GLU A 109 3.56 7.58 13.72
C GLU A 109 3.39 9.08 13.99
N HIS A 110 3.34 9.91 12.94
CA HIS A 110 2.96 11.31 13.09
C HIS A 110 1.60 11.40 13.80
N PRO A 111 1.42 12.21 14.88
CA PRO A 111 0.23 12.14 15.73
C PRO A 111 -1.11 12.23 14.99
N THR A 112 -1.21 13.12 14.00
CA THR A 112 -2.41 13.25 13.15
C THR A 112 -2.68 11.98 12.34
N ASN A 113 -1.65 11.32 11.84
CA ASN A 113 -1.77 10.16 10.96
C ASN A 113 -2.06 8.90 11.77
N LEU A 114 -1.41 8.76 12.93
CA LEU A 114 -1.69 7.68 13.88
C LEU A 114 -3.15 7.73 14.34
N ALA A 115 -3.68 8.91 14.62
CA ALA A 115 -5.10 9.09 14.98
C ALA A 115 -6.05 8.64 13.86
N VAL A 116 -5.66 8.76 12.58
CA VAL A 116 -6.46 8.19 11.46
C VAL A 116 -6.44 6.66 11.52
N MET A 117 -5.28 6.05 11.79
CA MET A 117 -5.17 4.60 11.92
C MET A 117 -6.01 4.08 13.10
N GLU A 118 -5.97 4.77 14.24
CA GLU A 118 -6.78 4.44 15.42
C GLU A 118 -8.28 4.54 15.14
N LYS A 119 -8.73 5.54 14.36
CA LYS A 119 -10.13 5.61 13.91
C LYS A 119 -10.52 4.43 13.01
N VAL A 120 -9.63 4.05 12.09
CA VAL A 120 -9.84 2.92 11.19
C VAL A 120 -9.92 1.60 11.96
N LEU A 121 -9.06 1.40 12.95
CA LEU A 121 -9.01 0.17 13.73
C LEU A 121 -10.04 0.14 14.88
N GLY A 122 -10.47 1.30 15.38
CA GLY A 122 -11.34 1.40 16.57
C GLY A 122 -10.61 1.18 17.89
N GLU A 123 -9.28 1.07 17.85
CA GLU A 123 -8.41 0.75 18.98
C GLU A 123 -7.00 1.35 18.78
N PRO A 124 -6.13 1.37 19.80
CA PRO A 124 -4.75 1.83 19.65
C PRO A 124 -4.02 1.11 18.51
N ALA A 125 -3.42 1.88 17.61
CA ALA A 125 -2.77 1.37 16.42
C ALA A 125 -1.25 1.21 16.62
N CYS A 126 -0.67 0.21 15.96
CA CYS A 126 0.78 0.13 15.78
C CYS A 126 1.12 -0.34 14.36
N ALA A 127 2.26 0.13 13.85
CA ALA A 127 2.76 -0.33 12.56
C ALA A 127 3.45 -1.69 12.74
N VAL A 128 3.08 -2.66 11.91
CA VAL A 128 3.94 -3.83 11.68
C VAL A 128 5.18 -3.33 10.95
N PRO A 129 6.42 -3.69 11.36
CA PRO A 129 7.65 -3.17 10.78
C PRO A 129 7.98 -3.83 9.42
N ILE A 130 6.99 -3.92 8.53
CA ILE A 130 7.08 -4.47 7.18
C ILE A 130 6.58 -3.38 6.22
N VAL A 131 7.45 -2.90 5.34
CA VAL A 131 7.16 -1.79 4.43
C VAL A 131 7.77 -2.09 3.06
N GLN A 132 7.03 -1.78 2.00
CA GLN A 132 7.53 -1.81 0.62
C GLN A 132 7.54 -0.39 0.03
N TYR A 133 8.74 0.15 -0.17
CA TYR A 133 8.98 1.47 -0.74
C TYR A 133 9.00 1.42 -2.28
N ARG A 134 8.07 2.13 -2.93
CA ARG A 134 7.93 2.06 -4.39
C ARG A 134 8.32 3.37 -5.06
N THR A 135 9.47 3.38 -5.75
CA THR A 135 9.96 4.46 -6.63
C THR A 135 10.18 3.90 -8.03
N TYR A 136 9.09 3.64 -8.75
CA TYR A 136 9.17 3.00 -10.07
C TYR A 136 9.31 4.00 -11.22
N PRO A 137 10.18 3.73 -12.22
CA PRO A 137 10.20 4.48 -13.45
C PRO A 137 8.96 4.16 -14.30
N PRO A 138 8.67 4.95 -15.34
CA PRO A 138 7.73 4.56 -16.39
C PRO A 138 8.06 3.16 -16.94
N ASN A 139 7.04 2.32 -17.09
CA ASN A 139 7.17 0.90 -17.49
C ASN A 139 8.02 0.05 -16.52
N GLY A 140 8.14 0.47 -15.26
CA GLY A 140 8.73 -0.33 -14.19
C GLY A 140 7.94 -1.60 -13.88
N PRO A 141 8.49 -2.48 -13.01
CA PRO A 141 7.83 -3.72 -12.65
C PRO A 141 6.51 -3.47 -11.91
N ILE A 142 5.55 -4.36 -12.11
CA ILE A 142 4.27 -4.38 -11.38
C ILE A 142 4.15 -5.70 -10.62
N THR A 143 3.46 -5.67 -9.48
CA THR A 143 3.08 -6.89 -8.77
C THR A 143 1.94 -7.58 -9.52
N SER A 144 1.96 -8.91 -9.57
CA SER A 144 0.79 -9.69 -9.98
C SER A 144 -0.35 -9.53 -8.97
N VAL A 145 -1.56 -9.90 -9.36
CA VAL A 145 -2.69 -9.96 -8.42
C VAL A 145 -2.34 -10.98 -7.33
N HIS A 146 -2.53 -10.59 -6.07
CA HIS A 146 -2.23 -11.45 -4.92
C HIS A 146 -3.02 -10.99 -3.68
N GLN A 147 -2.83 -11.71 -2.57
CA GLN A 147 -3.28 -11.32 -1.23
C GLN A 147 -2.06 -11.20 -0.31
N ASP A 148 -1.88 -10.05 0.35
CA ASP A 148 -0.71 -9.86 1.23
C ASP A 148 -0.66 -10.90 2.36
N GLY A 149 -1.83 -11.27 2.91
CA GLY A 149 -1.95 -12.30 3.94
C GLY A 149 -1.44 -13.68 3.51
N PHE A 150 -1.43 -13.98 2.20
CA PHE A 150 -0.86 -15.23 1.68
C PHE A 150 0.66 -15.30 1.93
N TYR A 151 1.34 -14.16 1.85
CA TYR A 151 2.78 -14.04 2.12
C TYR A 151 3.11 -13.75 3.58
N SER A 152 2.11 -13.34 4.37
CA SER A 152 2.25 -13.00 5.79
C SER A 152 1.39 -13.88 6.71
N PRO A 153 1.46 -15.23 6.63
CA PRO A 153 0.52 -16.12 7.32
C PRO A 153 0.60 -16.02 8.86
N GLY A 154 1.70 -15.49 9.40
CA GLY A 154 1.87 -15.28 10.84
C GLY A 154 1.21 -14.01 11.39
N ILE A 155 0.74 -13.11 10.52
CA ILE A 155 0.13 -11.84 10.90
C ILE A 155 -1.32 -11.88 10.47
N GLN A 156 -2.22 -12.02 11.45
CA GLN A 156 -3.66 -12.02 11.21
C GLN A 156 -4.24 -10.62 11.44
N ASP A 157 -5.35 -10.32 10.78
CA ASP A 157 -6.17 -9.11 10.97
C ASP A 157 -5.47 -7.75 10.77
N TYR A 158 -4.25 -7.73 10.23
CA TYR A 158 -3.62 -6.48 9.82
C TYR A 158 -4.27 -5.92 8.56
N LYS A 159 -4.35 -4.59 8.48
CA LYS A 159 -4.86 -3.88 7.31
C LYS A 159 -3.66 -3.22 6.59
N PRO A 160 -3.28 -3.67 5.39
CA PRO A 160 -2.24 -3.00 4.61
C PRO A 160 -2.61 -1.54 4.33
N VAL A 161 -1.67 -0.62 4.56
CA VAL A 161 -1.85 0.81 4.31
C VAL A 161 -1.02 1.20 3.09
N TRP A 162 -1.70 1.66 2.04
CA TRP A 162 -1.06 2.17 0.83
C TRP A 162 -1.22 3.69 0.76
N ILE A 163 -0.11 4.41 0.63
CA ILE A 163 -0.10 5.88 0.60
C ILE A 163 0.63 6.36 -0.65
N SER A 164 -0.05 7.18 -1.46
CA SER A 164 0.59 7.94 -2.53
C SER A 164 1.27 9.18 -1.97
N LEU A 165 2.58 9.33 -2.19
CA LEU A 165 3.35 10.51 -1.76
C LEU A 165 3.36 11.63 -2.83
N THR A 166 2.98 11.29 -4.06
CA THR A 166 2.79 12.22 -5.17
C THR A 166 1.41 11.99 -5.78
N PRO A 167 0.86 12.96 -6.54
CA PRO A 167 -0.38 12.75 -7.28
C PRO A 167 -0.30 11.51 -8.18
N CYS A 168 -1.14 10.52 -7.91
CA CYS A 168 -1.19 9.27 -8.65
C CYS A 168 -2.32 9.34 -9.68
N SER A 169 -1.99 9.77 -10.90
CA SER A 169 -2.95 9.73 -12.01
C SER A 169 -3.11 8.30 -12.53
N ARG A 170 -4.21 8.01 -13.23
CA ARG A 170 -4.44 6.70 -13.85
C ARG A 170 -3.31 6.27 -14.80
N ALA A 171 -2.65 7.21 -15.46
CA ALA A 171 -1.51 6.92 -16.33
C ALA A 171 -0.22 6.58 -15.57
N MET A 172 -0.10 7.01 -14.31
CA MET A 172 1.02 6.63 -13.42
C MET A 172 0.85 5.27 -12.78
N GLY A 173 -0.32 4.65 -12.93
CA GLY A 173 -0.65 3.38 -12.29
C GLY A 173 -1.25 3.62 -10.90
N GLY A 174 -0.76 2.90 -9.90
CA GLY A 174 -1.28 2.92 -8.53
C GLY A 174 -1.59 1.52 -8.03
N LEU A 175 -2.63 1.41 -7.20
CA LEU A 175 -3.12 0.15 -6.66
C LEU A 175 -4.51 -0.15 -7.22
N ALA A 176 -4.69 -1.34 -7.79
CA ALA A 176 -5.99 -1.88 -8.18
C ALA A 176 -6.43 -2.92 -7.15
N LEU A 177 -7.70 -2.89 -6.77
CA LEU A 177 -8.28 -3.78 -5.77
C LEU A 177 -9.46 -4.56 -6.36
N ALA A 178 -9.52 -5.86 -6.06
CA ALA A 178 -10.68 -6.68 -6.36
C ALA A 178 -11.73 -6.51 -5.24
N VAL A 179 -12.66 -5.57 -5.45
CA VAL A 179 -13.66 -5.16 -4.45
C VAL A 179 -14.51 -6.35 -3.99
N GLY A 180 -14.67 -6.49 -2.67
CA GLY A 180 -15.48 -7.50 -2.00
C GLY A 180 -14.89 -8.91 -2.02
N GLN A 181 -13.67 -9.11 -2.54
CA GLN A 181 -13.03 -10.43 -2.56
C GLN A 181 -12.40 -10.83 -1.20
N ASN A 182 -12.31 -9.91 -0.23
CA ASN A 182 -11.79 -10.14 1.12
C ASN A 182 -12.57 -11.20 1.92
N LYS A 183 -13.82 -11.51 1.53
CA LYS A 183 -14.68 -12.50 2.22
C LYS A 183 -14.55 -13.93 1.72
N ARG A 184 -13.74 -14.18 0.69
CA ARG A 184 -13.67 -15.48 0.00
C ARG A 184 -12.56 -16.40 0.52
N GLY A 185 -11.87 -15.98 1.58
CA GLY A 185 -10.71 -16.71 2.11
C GLY A 185 -9.46 -16.51 1.24
N TYR A 186 -8.53 -17.44 1.33
CA TYR A 186 -7.31 -17.43 0.51
C TYR A 186 -7.62 -17.93 -0.90
N PHE A 187 -6.80 -17.48 -1.85
CA PHE A 187 -6.66 -18.03 -3.20
C PHE A 187 -5.25 -18.58 -3.36
N HIS A 188 -5.10 -19.63 -4.17
CA HIS A 188 -3.77 -20.09 -4.55
C HIS A 188 -3.16 -19.10 -5.52
N ASN A 189 -2.00 -18.57 -5.14
CA ASN A 189 -1.20 -17.72 -6.02
C ASN A 189 -0.22 -18.58 -6.82
N VAL A 190 -0.75 -19.42 -7.71
CA VAL A 190 -0.01 -20.41 -8.54
C VAL A 190 0.37 -19.87 -9.93
N ALA A 191 0.31 -18.55 -10.12
CA ALA A 191 0.67 -17.90 -11.37
C ALA A 191 2.18 -17.74 -11.56
#